data_AF-A0A973KRG9-F1
#
_entry.id   AF-A0A973KRG9-F1
#
_cell.length_a   1.000
_cell.length_b   1.000
_cell.length_c   1.000
_cell.angle_alpha   90.00
_cell.angle_beta   90.00
_cell.angle_gamma   90.00
#
_symmetry.space_group_name_H-M   'P 1'
#
loop_
_entity.id
_entity.type
_entity.pdbx_description
1 polymer ?
#
loop_
_entity_poly.entity_id
_entity_poly.type
_entity_poly.pdbx_seq_one_letter_code
_entity_poly.pdbx_strand_id
1 'polypeptide(L)'
;RFGQCAGWSYAVEQGWHSKAWWARPEVSARGVEILHLTPKPDDPPRECWYYRDGQTVGHFDIGDTPDEGLAFLLPAFEGAGLLDDPLLPDMSEDFDSLRATLAALQQYFGLSLPREQIMEGRLPAAVTAAVPPENLGD
;
A
#
# COMPACT_ATOMS: atom_id res chain seq x y z
N ARG A 1 -10.93 0.83 10.70
CA ARG A 1 -10.62 1.84 11.73
C ARG A 1 -9.89 3.00 11.06
N PHE A 2 -10.10 4.24 11.50
CA PHE A 2 -9.60 5.43 10.80
C PHE A 2 -8.79 6.34 11.72
N GLY A 3 -7.79 7.03 11.18
CA GLY A 3 -7.03 8.04 11.90
C GLY A 3 -6.30 9.00 10.95
N GLN A 4 -5.50 9.90 11.52
CA GLN A 4 -4.72 10.87 10.78
C GLN A 4 -3.29 10.92 11.33
N CYS A 5 -2.30 11.03 10.44
CA CYS A 5 -0.91 11.20 10.80
C CYS A 5 -0.13 11.82 9.64
N ALA A 6 0.81 12.73 9.94
CA ALA A 6 1.71 13.35 8.96
C ALA A 6 1.00 13.96 7.72
N GLY A 7 -0.19 14.56 7.91
CA GLY A 7 -0.97 15.15 6.81
C GLY A 7 -1.81 14.13 6.02
N TRP A 8 -1.68 12.84 6.31
CA TRP A 8 -2.47 11.77 5.70
C TRP A 8 -3.60 11.30 6.61
N SER A 9 -4.70 10.88 5.99
CA SER A 9 -5.70 10.04 6.65
C SER A 9 -5.38 8.58 6.34
N TYR A 10 -5.54 7.70 7.31
CA TYR A 10 -5.34 6.26 7.13
C TYR A 10 -6.57 5.47 7.54
N ALA A 11 -6.80 4.37 6.82
CA ALA A 11 -7.76 3.35 7.17
C ALA A 11 -7.02 2.04 7.39
N VAL A 12 -7.30 1.36 8.51
CA VAL A 12 -6.80 0.02 8.80
C VAL A 12 -8.00 -0.92 8.88
N GLU A 13 -8.03 -1.89 7.98
CA GLU A 13 -8.93 -3.02 8.06
C GLU A 13 -8.36 -4.06 9.04
N GLN A 14 -9.22 -4.62 9.89
CA GLN A 14 -8.86 -5.68 10.81
C GLN A 14 -9.68 -6.92 10.48
N GLY A 15 -9.02 -8.07 10.33
CA GLY A 15 -9.67 -9.33 9.98
C GLY A 15 -9.14 -9.90 8.67
N TRP A 16 -9.94 -10.78 8.05
CA TRP A 16 -9.62 -11.36 6.75
C TRP A 16 -9.62 -10.27 5.67
N HIS A 17 -8.78 -10.44 4.65
CA HIS A 17 -8.76 -9.53 3.51
C HIS A 17 -10.17 -9.48 2.90
N SER A 18 -10.67 -8.28 2.61
CA SER A 18 -11.93 -8.11 1.90
C SER A 18 -11.75 -7.29 0.64
N LYS A 19 -12.54 -7.61 -0.38
CA LYS A 19 -12.62 -6.80 -1.60
C LYS A 19 -13.33 -5.45 -1.37
N ALA A 20 -13.74 -5.11 -0.14
CA ALA A 20 -14.53 -3.92 0.16
C ALA A 20 -13.84 -2.62 -0.27
N TRP A 21 -12.51 -2.60 -0.14
CA TRP A 21 -11.65 -1.50 -0.55
C TRP A 21 -10.93 -1.73 -1.88
N TRP A 22 -10.97 -2.94 -2.43
CA TRP A 22 -10.35 -3.21 -3.72
C TRP A 22 -11.10 -2.49 -4.84
N ALA A 23 -10.33 -2.00 -5.81
CA ALA A 23 -10.86 -1.46 -7.06
C ALA A 23 -11.91 -0.34 -6.90
N ARG A 24 -11.69 0.57 -5.93
CA ARG A 24 -12.52 1.77 -5.73
C ARG A 24 -11.79 3.07 -6.13
N PRO A 25 -11.34 3.22 -7.38
CA PRO A 25 -10.61 4.40 -7.80
C PRO A 25 -11.43 5.68 -7.62
N GLU A 26 -12.77 5.61 -7.66
CA GLU A 26 -13.68 6.74 -7.44
C GLU A 26 -13.50 7.45 -6.08
N VAL A 27 -12.96 6.77 -5.07
CA VAL A 27 -12.67 7.38 -3.76
C VAL A 27 -11.52 8.40 -3.86
N SER A 28 -10.65 8.27 -4.85
CA SER A 28 -9.55 9.21 -5.14
C SER A 28 -10.00 10.45 -5.93
N ALA A 29 -11.31 10.63 -6.16
CA ALA A 29 -11.80 11.78 -6.92
C ALA A 29 -11.45 13.12 -6.27
N ARG A 30 -11.38 14.17 -7.10
CA ARG A 30 -11.18 15.58 -6.69
C ARG A 30 -9.81 15.85 -6.06
N GLY A 31 -8.74 15.31 -6.65
CA GLY A 31 -7.37 15.56 -6.22
C GLY A 31 -6.94 14.78 -4.98
N VAL A 32 -7.69 13.74 -4.59
CA VAL A 32 -7.29 12.85 -3.48
C VAL A 32 -6.34 11.79 -4.03
N GLU A 33 -5.26 11.54 -3.30
CA GLU A 33 -4.32 10.45 -3.59
C GLU A 33 -4.53 9.34 -2.57
N ILE A 34 -4.52 8.08 -3.02
CA ILE A 34 -4.73 6.91 -2.17
C ILE A 34 -3.63 5.90 -2.45
N LEU A 35 -2.91 5.53 -1.40
CA LEU A 35 -1.99 4.40 -1.38
C LEU A 35 -2.66 3.24 -0.62
N HIS A 36 -2.92 2.13 -1.32
CA HIS A 36 -3.58 0.97 -0.75
C HIS A 36 -2.60 -0.21 -0.68
N LEU A 37 -2.27 -0.63 0.54
CA LEU A 37 -1.46 -1.81 0.79
C LEU A 37 -2.38 -3.01 0.99
N THR A 38 -2.31 -3.97 0.08
CA THR A 38 -3.15 -5.17 0.10
C THR A 38 -2.37 -6.34 0.67
N PRO A 39 -2.70 -6.81 1.89
CA PRO A 39 -2.11 -8.03 2.41
C PRO A 39 -2.71 -9.23 1.66
N LYS A 40 -1.85 -10.09 1.09
CA LYS A 40 -2.25 -11.40 0.57
C LYS A 40 -1.51 -12.53 1.29
N PRO A 41 -1.93 -12.89 2.52
CA PRO A 41 -1.27 -13.93 3.30
C PRO A 41 -1.50 -15.34 2.74
N ASP A 42 -2.69 -15.62 2.22
CA ASP A 42 -3.07 -16.94 1.70
C ASP A 42 -2.75 -17.12 0.21
N ASP A 43 -2.58 -16.01 -0.53
CA ASP A 43 -2.32 -16.00 -1.98
C ASP A 43 -1.32 -14.88 -2.36
N PRO A 44 -0.05 -14.98 -1.93
CA PRO A 44 0.97 -13.98 -2.26
C PRO A 44 1.14 -13.81 -3.77
N PRO A 45 1.57 -12.64 -4.27
CA PRO A 45 2.30 -11.58 -3.55
C PRO A 45 1.40 -10.50 -2.90
N ARG A 46 1.98 -9.78 -1.93
CA ARG A 46 1.37 -8.57 -1.37
C ARG A 46 1.51 -7.44 -2.38
N GLU A 47 0.49 -6.60 -2.49
CA GLU A 47 0.46 -5.57 -3.50
C GLU A 47 0.37 -4.17 -2.89
N CYS A 48 0.84 -3.19 -3.65
CA CYS A 48 0.56 -1.79 -3.44
C CYS A 48 -0.16 -1.22 -4.67
N TRP A 49 -1.31 -0.59 -4.43
CA TRP A 49 -2.10 0.09 -5.46
C TRP A 49 -2.06 1.60 -5.23
N TYR A 50 -1.99 2.36 -6.31
CA TYR A 50 -2.06 3.82 -6.27
C TYR A 50 -3.24 4.33 -7.09
N TYR A 51 -4.05 5.18 -6.45
CA TYR A 51 -5.20 5.83 -7.07
C TYR A 51 -5.09 7.33 -6.96
N ARG A 52 -5.49 8.02 -8.03
CA ARG A 52 -5.54 9.48 -8.09
C ARG A 52 -6.61 9.93 -9.06
N ASP A 53 -7.32 11.00 -8.71
CA ASP A 53 -8.29 11.66 -9.58
C ASP A 53 -9.38 10.72 -10.14
N GLY A 54 -9.81 9.74 -9.33
CA GLY A 54 -10.85 8.81 -9.71
C GLY A 54 -10.35 7.63 -10.56
N GLN A 55 -9.03 7.44 -10.71
CA GLN A 55 -8.43 6.43 -11.58
C GLN A 55 -7.41 5.56 -10.83
N THR A 56 -7.23 4.33 -11.29
CA THR A 56 -6.07 3.49 -10.94
C THR A 56 -4.89 3.95 -11.77
N VAL A 57 -3.85 4.47 -11.11
CA VAL A 57 -2.64 4.95 -11.78
C VAL A 57 -1.70 3.79 -12.09
N GLY A 58 -1.59 2.83 -11.16
CA GLY A 58 -0.82 1.62 -11.32
C GLY A 58 -0.76 0.83 -10.02
N HIS A 59 -0.11 -0.33 -10.07
CA HIS A 59 0.20 -1.12 -8.90
C HIS A 59 1.61 -1.72 -9.00
N PHE A 60 2.01 -2.45 -7.97
CA PHE A 60 3.16 -3.34 -8.01
C PHE A 60 3.09 -4.35 -6.89
N ASP A 61 3.78 -5.46 -7.09
CA ASP A 61 4.02 -6.45 -6.06
C ASP A 61 5.15 -5.97 -5.15
N ILE A 62 4.99 -6.13 -3.84
CA ILE A 62 6.00 -5.71 -2.87
C ILE A 62 7.29 -6.51 -3.11
N GLY A 63 8.38 -5.78 -3.36
CA GLY A 63 9.68 -6.35 -3.72
C GLY A 63 9.92 -6.45 -5.23
N ASP A 64 8.96 -6.03 -6.06
CA ASP A 64 9.11 -5.92 -7.52
C ASP A 64 9.17 -4.45 -7.96
N THR A 65 9.41 -4.24 -9.24
CA THR A 65 9.50 -2.94 -9.89
C THR A 65 8.10 -2.34 -10.10
N PRO A 66 7.90 -1.03 -9.83
CA PRO A 66 6.64 -0.34 -10.10
C PRO A 66 6.21 -0.36 -11.57
N ASP A 67 4.90 -0.44 -11.82
CA ASP A 67 4.30 -0.20 -13.14
C ASP A 67 4.73 1.15 -13.74
N GLU A 68 4.61 1.31 -15.07
CA GLU A 68 4.95 2.56 -15.79
C GLU A 68 4.22 3.78 -15.21
N GLY A 69 2.95 3.63 -14.81
CA GLY A 69 2.18 4.70 -14.17
C GLY A 69 2.74 5.17 -12.82
N LEU A 70 3.62 4.36 -12.22
CA LEU A 70 4.30 4.60 -10.96
C LEU A 70 5.81 4.78 -11.12
N ALA A 71 6.29 5.06 -12.34
CA ALA A 71 7.71 5.31 -12.61
C ALA A 71 8.30 6.45 -11.76
N PHE A 72 7.48 7.34 -11.22
CA PHE A 72 7.92 8.38 -10.28
C PHE A 72 8.46 7.83 -8.95
N LEU A 73 8.16 6.57 -8.59
CA LEU A 73 8.69 5.88 -7.42
C LEU A 73 10.07 5.26 -7.66
N LEU A 74 10.50 5.09 -8.91
CA LEU A 74 11.76 4.43 -9.24
C LEU A 74 12.98 5.02 -8.50
N PRO A 75 13.16 6.35 -8.39
CA PRO A 75 14.28 6.91 -7.63
C PRO A 75 14.26 6.54 -6.14
N ALA A 76 13.07 6.42 -5.54
CA ALA A 76 12.94 6.01 -4.15
C ALA A 76 13.23 4.52 -3.98
N PHE A 77 12.87 3.69 -4.98
CA PHE A 77 13.14 2.26 -4.98
C PHE A 77 14.63 1.96 -5.18
N GLU A 78 15.27 2.67 -6.10
CA GLU A 78 16.71 2.62 -6.31
C GLU A 78 17.46 2.99 -5.02
N GLY A 79 17.08 4.11 -4.39
CA GLY A 79 17.67 4.53 -3.12
C GLY A 79 17.45 3.56 -1.94
N ALA A 80 16.43 2.70 -2.03
CA ALA A 80 16.15 1.65 -1.06
C ALA A 80 16.78 0.29 -1.41
N GLY A 81 17.48 0.18 -2.55
CA GLY A 81 18.07 -1.06 -3.04
C GLY A 81 17.03 -2.09 -3.49
N LEU A 82 15.85 -1.65 -3.95
CA LEU A 82 14.78 -2.52 -4.45
C LEU A 82 14.91 -2.85 -5.94
N LEU A 83 15.76 -2.13 -6.66
CA LEU A 83 16.02 -2.38 -8.07
C LEU A 83 17.37 -3.07 -8.19
N ASP A 84 17.44 -4.12 -9.02
CA ASP A 84 18.69 -4.81 -9.30
C ASP A 84 19.70 -3.83 -9.92
N ASP A 85 20.81 -3.60 -9.22
CA ASP A 85 21.96 -2.90 -9.78
C ASP A 85 22.87 -3.96 -10.41
N PRO A 86 23.07 -3.97 -11.74
CA PRO A 86 23.96 -4.93 -12.41
C PRO A 86 25.42 -4.79 -11.98
N LEU A 87 25.79 -3.76 -11.23
CA LEU A 87 27.11 -3.55 -10.63
C LEU A 87 27.24 -4.07 -9.19
N LEU A 88 26.13 -4.46 -8.56
CA LEU A 88 26.09 -5.03 -7.22
C LEU A 88 25.83 -6.54 -7.28
N PRO A 89 26.38 -7.32 -6.33
CA PRO A 89 26.07 -8.75 -6.24
C PRO A 89 24.56 -8.95 -6.01
N ASP A 90 24.01 -10.05 -6.54
CA ASP A 90 22.61 -10.45 -6.34
C ASP A 90 22.15 -10.16 -4.92
N MET A 91 21.00 -9.50 -4.79
CA MET A 91 20.39 -9.17 -3.52
C MET A 91 20.39 -10.42 -2.63
N SER A 92 21.03 -10.32 -1.45
CA SER A 92 21.18 -11.46 -0.56
C SER A 92 19.80 -12.05 -0.23
N GLU A 93 19.69 -13.37 -0.08
CA GLU A 93 18.44 -14.04 0.35
C GLU A 93 17.87 -13.45 1.66
N ASP A 94 18.69 -12.76 2.46
CA ASP A 94 18.33 -12.06 3.69
C ASP A 94 17.72 -10.64 3.50
N PHE A 95 17.57 -10.15 2.26
CA PHE A 95 17.05 -8.81 2.02
C PHE A 95 15.54 -8.73 2.29
N ASP A 96 15.17 -7.90 3.26
CA ASP A 96 13.77 -7.65 3.65
C ASP A 96 13.12 -6.63 2.67
N SER A 97 12.76 -7.12 1.48
CA SER A 97 12.15 -6.31 0.40
C SER A 97 10.85 -5.63 0.84
N LEU A 98 10.10 -6.24 1.75
CA LEU A 98 8.93 -5.65 2.37
C LEU A 98 9.31 -4.39 3.14
N ARG A 99 10.26 -4.48 4.06
CA ARG A 99 10.70 -3.34 4.85
C ARG A 99 11.27 -2.24 3.97
N ALA A 100 12.07 -2.61 2.97
CA ALA A 100 12.64 -1.65 2.03
C ALA A 100 11.54 -0.92 1.22
N THR A 101 10.56 -1.66 0.70
CA THR A 101 9.41 -1.09 -0.02
C THR A 101 8.63 -0.11 0.86
N LEU A 102 8.29 -0.52 2.08
CA LEU A 102 7.56 0.35 3.01
C LEU A 102 8.37 1.59 3.38
N ALA A 103 9.70 1.48 3.53
CA ALA A 103 10.57 2.62 3.80
C ALA A 103 10.63 3.60 2.61
N ALA A 104 10.75 3.09 1.38
CA ALA A 104 10.73 3.90 0.16
C ALA A 104 9.42 4.69 0.03
N LEU A 105 8.28 4.02 0.22
CA LEU A 105 6.96 4.66 0.22
C LEU A 105 6.81 5.68 1.34
N GLN A 106 7.29 5.35 2.54
CA GLN A 106 7.28 6.26 3.68
C GLN A 106 8.05 7.55 3.38
N GLN A 107 9.24 7.43 2.80
CA GLN A 107 10.08 8.57 2.45
C GLN A 107 9.47 9.40 1.32
N TYR A 108 8.98 8.77 0.26
CA TYR A 108 8.45 9.46 -0.92
C TYR A 108 7.17 10.23 -0.58
N PHE A 109 6.21 9.59 0.09
CA PHE A 109 4.90 10.18 0.40
C PHE A 109 4.88 10.93 1.75
N GLY A 110 5.97 10.91 2.51
CA GLY A 110 6.02 11.49 3.86
C GLY A 110 5.06 10.80 4.83
N LEU A 111 4.85 9.49 4.67
CA LEU A 111 3.92 8.74 5.51
C LEU A 111 4.51 8.51 6.90
N SER A 112 3.63 8.40 7.89
CA SER A 112 3.99 7.92 9.21
C SER A 112 2.76 7.25 9.80
N LEU A 113 2.90 6.04 10.33
CA LEU A 113 1.79 5.32 10.96
C LEU A 113 2.07 5.13 12.45
N PRO A 114 1.20 5.63 13.35
CA PRO A 114 1.40 5.52 14.79
C PRO A 114 1.05 4.11 15.27
N ARG A 115 2.07 3.24 15.34
CA ARG A 115 1.91 1.81 15.70
C ARG A 115 1.05 1.61 16.95
N GLU A 116 1.37 2.28 18.05
CA GLU A 116 0.64 2.12 19.32
C GLU A 116 -0.84 2.51 19.19
N GLN A 117 -1.14 3.61 18.50
CA GLN A 117 -2.51 4.04 18.27
C GLN A 117 -3.29 3.06 17.37
N ILE A 118 -2.63 2.48 16.37
CA ILE A 118 -3.24 1.47 15.49
C ILE A 118 -3.50 0.18 16.28
N MET A 119 -2.52 -0.31 17.03
CA MET A 119 -2.62 -1.60 17.73
C MET A 119 -3.56 -1.52 18.94
N GLU A 120 -3.38 -0.52 19.79
CA GLU A 120 -4.03 -0.44 21.12
C GLU A 120 -5.04 0.71 21.25
N GLY A 121 -4.96 1.70 20.37
CA GLY A 121 -5.77 2.92 20.47
C GLY A 121 -7.26 2.70 20.22
N ARG A 122 -8.10 3.61 20.72
CA ARG A 122 -9.51 3.68 20.33
C ARG A 122 -9.65 4.59 19.11
N LEU A 123 -9.79 3.98 17.94
CA LEU A 123 -10.00 4.70 16.67
C LEU A 123 -11.45 4.53 16.21
N PRO A 124 -12.05 5.55 15.58
CA PRO A 124 -13.34 5.41 14.91
C PRO A 124 -13.35 4.22 13.95
N ALA A 125 -14.45 3.49 13.91
CA ALA A 125 -14.66 2.35 13.02
C ALA A 125 -15.98 2.52 12.27
N ALA A 126 -16.00 2.05 11.03
CA ALA A 126 -17.19 1.95 10.21
C ALA A 126 -17.14 0.64 9.43
N VAL A 127 -18.33 0.17 9.05
CA VAL A 127 -18.50 -0.99 8.18
C VAL A 127 -18.32 -0.53 6.73
N THR A 128 -17.34 -1.09 6.04
CA THR A 128 -16.98 -0.74 4.65
C THR A 128 -17.59 -1.69 3.63
N ALA A 129 -17.97 -2.89 4.06
CA ALA A 129 -18.84 -3.80 3.31
C ALA A 129 -19.83 -4.48 4.27
N ALA A 130 -21.10 -4.52 3.87
CA ALA A 130 -22.15 -5.23 4.60
C ALA A 130 -22.40 -6.65 4.06
N VAL A 131 -21.70 -7.01 2.98
CA VAL A 131 -21.79 -8.32 2.31
C VAL A 131 -20.47 -9.06 2.57
N PRO A 132 -20.50 -10.37 2.86
CA PRO A 132 -19.27 -11.13 3.08
C PRO A 132 -18.30 -11.00 1.91
N PRO A 133 -16.97 -10.95 2.17
CA PRO A 133 -15.95 -10.74 1.13
C PRO A 133 -16.06 -11.67 -0.08
N GLU A 134 -16.44 -12.93 0.15
CA GLU A 134 -16.65 -13.96 -0.87
C GLU A 134 -17.83 -13.68 -1.81
N ASN A 135 -18.71 -12.75 -1.44
CA ASN A 135 -19.88 -12.35 -2.21
C ASN A 135 -19.75 -10.93 -2.79
N LEU A 136 -18.61 -10.28 -2.58
CA LEU A 136 -18.22 -9.11 -3.35
C LEU A 136 -17.72 -9.68 -4.69
N GLY A 137 -18.48 -9.44 -5.76
CA GLY A 137 -18.15 -9.93 -7.11
C GLY A 137 -16.73 -9.55 -7.55
N ASP A 138 -16.29 -10.14 -8.67
CA ASP A 138 -15.04 -9.74 -9.32
C ASP A 138 -15.09 -8.30 -9.85
#